data_AF-A0A4R3KU96-F1
#
_entry.id   AF-A0A4R3KU96-F1
#
_cell.length_a   1.000
_cell.length_b   1.000
_cell.length_c   1.000
_cell.angle_alpha   90.00
_cell.angle_beta   90.00
_cell.angle_gamma   90.00
#
_symmetry.space_group_name_H-M   'P 1'
#
loop_
_entity.id
_entity.type
_entity.pdbx_description
1 polymer ?
#
loop_
_entity_poly.entity_id
_entity_poly.type
_entity_poly.pdbx_seq_one_letter_code
_entity_poly.pdbx_strand_id
1 'polypeptide(L)'
;MDKFLSISAGYLCFQLLSGYWITKITSVRTARLLAWIHALTAVLAGHWLTLECSPFVRMTVIIVFLFVAMKIVVCSDYYPGRSKLGPIQWGCFALAWPGMRPSLFEEIPFRPVTGGGRLAFQGFLAMIIGCGLLWLASTVSGTGSGSYWIKFILSLTGLSLMFHFGLLRIIAGCWRFAGLNVKQLFNKPFRAETLGEFWNSRWNIAFTEMTALSIYRPIRKMQDKPAGIVGAFLASGIFHEIAISLPVMKGFGLPLIYFAIQGVMVIIQERAIKNSKWFFKT
;
A
#
# COMPACT_ATOMS: atom_id res chain seq x y z
N MET A 1 -11.12 -27.11 0.72
CA MET A 1 -11.12 -25.64 0.89
C MET A 1 -10.86 -25.27 2.35
N ASP A 2 -11.51 -25.93 3.30
CA ASP A 2 -11.41 -25.61 4.74
C ASP A 2 -9.99 -25.73 5.31
N LYS A 3 -9.24 -26.77 4.96
CA LYS A 3 -7.84 -26.91 5.40
C LYS A 3 -6.94 -25.76 4.95
N PHE A 4 -7.10 -25.30 3.71
CA PHE A 4 -6.34 -24.16 3.17
C PHE A 4 -6.66 -22.85 3.90
N LEU A 5 -7.95 -22.58 4.13
CA LEU A 5 -8.39 -21.40 4.86
C LEU A 5 -7.89 -21.42 6.31
N SER A 6 -7.98 -22.58 6.98
CA SER A 6 -7.49 -22.74 8.35
C SER A 6 -5.98 -22.54 8.47
N ILE A 7 -5.19 -23.10 7.54
CA ILE A 7 -3.73 -22.89 7.53
C ILE A 7 -3.39 -21.42 7.27
N SER A 8 -4.07 -20.80 6.30
CA SER A 8 -3.83 -19.38 5.96
C SER A 8 -4.18 -18.45 7.12
N ALA A 9 -5.31 -18.70 7.79
CA ALA A 9 -5.72 -17.96 8.98
C ALA A 9 -4.74 -18.18 10.16
N GLY A 10 -4.30 -19.44 10.37
CA GLY A 10 -3.30 -19.77 11.39
C GLY A 10 -1.97 -19.04 11.16
N TYR A 11 -1.52 -18.95 9.91
CA TYR A 11 -0.31 -18.21 9.55
C TYR A 11 -0.47 -16.70 9.79
N LEU A 12 -1.63 -16.11 9.47
CA LEU A 12 -1.91 -14.71 9.79
C LEU A 12 -1.91 -14.44 11.30
N CYS A 13 -2.55 -15.30 12.08
CA CYS A 13 -2.50 -15.23 13.54
C CYS A 13 -1.05 -15.30 14.05
N PHE A 14 -0.25 -16.22 13.51
CA PHE A 14 1.17 -16.31 13.82
C PHE A 14 1.90 -15.00 13.49
N GLN A 15 1.72 -14.43 12.31
CA GLN A 15 2.36 -13.15 11.92
C GLN A 15 1.98 -11.99 12.84
N LEU A 16 0.72 -11.91 13.28
CA LEU A 16 0.26 -10.86 14.18
C LEU A 16 0.87 -10.99 15.57
N LEU A 17 0.90 -12.20 16.11
CA LEU A 17 1.44 -12.47 17.44
C LEU A 17 2.95 -12.29 17.48
N SER A 18 3.67 -12.95 16.57
CA SER A 18 5.13 -12.80 16.45
C SER A 18 5.52 -11.37 16.11
N GLY A 19 4.79 -10.72 15.19
CA GLY A 19 4.98 -9.32 14.81
C GLY A 19 4.84 -8.36 15.99
N TYR A 20 3.83 -8.54 16.84
CA TYR A 20 3.69 -7.76 18.07
C TYR A 20 4.96 -7.85 18.93
N TRP A 21 5.45 -9.06 19.19
CA TRP A 21 6.64 -9.27 20.02
C TRP A 21 7.92 -8.73 19.36
N ILE A 22 8.07 -8.84 18.04
CA ILE A 22 9.19 -8.24 17.30
C ILE A 22 9.22 -6.73 17.50
N THR A 23 8.06 -6.07 17.45
CA THR A 23 7.99 -4.62 17.68
C THR A 23 8.27 -4.20 19.13
N LYS A 24 8.41 -5.15 20.07
CA LYS A 24 8.79 -4.91 21.47
C LYS A 24 10.27 -5.18 21.75
N ILE A 25 11.05 -5.55 20.74
CA ILE A 25 12.50 -5.73 20.85
C ILE A 25 13.18 -4.36 21.02
N THR A 26 14.11 -4.25 21.96
CA THR A 26 14.85 -3.00 22.25
C THR A 26 15.93 -2.72 21.22
N SER A 27 16.60 -3.76 20.71
CA SER A 27 17.61 -3.65 19.66
C SER A 27 16.95 -3.36 18.31
N VAL A 28 17.12 -2.13 17.80
CA VAL A 28 16.60 -1.69 16.51
C VAL A 28 17.10 -2.57 15.36
N ARG A 29 18.38 -2.98 15.39
CA ARG A 29 18.96 -3.84 14.34
C ARG A 29 18.29 -5.21 14.32
N THR A 30 18.11 -5.82 15.48
CA THR A 30 17.49 -7.15 15.61
C THR A 30 16.02 -7.10 15.21
N ALA A 31 15.27 -6.09 15.68
CA ALA A 31 13.86 -5.91 15.32
C ALA A 31 13.68 -5.77 13.81
N ARG A 32 14.48 -4.91 13.16
CA ARG A 32 14.46 -4.71 11.71
C ARG A 32 14.80 -5.99 10.95
N LEU A 33 15.85 -6.70 11.35
CA LEU A 33 16.25 -7.96 10.70
C LEU A 33 15.12 -8.99 10.75
N LEU A 34 14.55 -9.21 11.93
CA LEU A 34 13.44 -10.15 12.10
C LEU A 34 12.18 -9.72 11.34
N ALA A 35 11.89 -8.42 11.27
CA ALA A 35 10.75 -7.91 10.51
C ALA A 35 10.90 -8.16 9.00
N TRP A 36 12.10 -7.97 8.43
CA TRP A 36 12.37 -8.27 7.02
C TRP A 36 12.41 -9.77 6.72
N ILE A 37 12.92 -10.60 7.65
CA ILE A 37 12.77 -12.06 7.56
C ILE A 37 11.29 -12.45 7.55
N HIS A 38 10.46 -11.78 8.35
CA HIS A 38 9.01 -11.96 8.31
C HIS A 38 8.41 -11.60 6.94
N ALA A 39 8.81 -10.49 6.34
CA ALA A 39 8.34 -10.10 5.01
C ALA A 39 8.74 -11.12 3.93
N LEU A 40 9.98 -11.63 3.96
CA LEU A 40 10.43 -12.66 3.03
C LEU A 40 9.66 -13.97 3.22
N THR A 41 9.55 -14.45 4.45
CA THR A 41 8.81 -15.69 4.76
C THR A 41 7.32 -15.56 4.45
N ALA A 42 6.73 -14.37 4.58
CA ALA A 42 5.35 -14.09 4.18
C ALA A 42 5.10 -14.35 2.69
N VAL A 43 6.00 -13.88 1.84
CA VAL A 43 5.91 -14.09 0.38
C VAL A 43 6.10 -15.56 0.05
N LEU A 44 7.14 -16.21 0.61
CA LEU A 44 7.42 -17.62 0.36
C LEU A 44 6.28 -18.52 0.84
N ALA A 45 5.76 -18.31 2.05
CA ALA A 45 4.64 -19.06 2.59
C ALA A 45 3.36 -18.83 1.78
N GLY A 46 3.06 -17.57 1.43
CA GLY A 46 1.90 -17.25 0.62
C GLY A 46 1.94 -17.92 -0.76
N HIS A 47 3.09 -17.89 -1.42
CA HIS A 47 3.30 -18.56 -2.70
C HIS A 47 3.18 -20.09 -2.57
N TRP A 48 3.88 -20.69 -1.61
CA TRP A 48 3.87 -22.14 -1.39
C TRP A 48 2.48 -22.68 -1.08
N LEU A 49 1.73 -22.01 -0.19
CA LEU A 49 0.37 -22.40 0.18
C LEU A 49 -0.64 -22.31 -0.97
N THR A 50 -0.30 -21.60 -2.05
CA THR A 50 -1.22 -21.31 -3.17
C THR A 50 -0.69 -21.79 -4.51
N LEU A 51 0.26 -22.73 -4.52
CA LEU A 51 0.77 -23.36 -5.75
C LEU A 51 -0.35 -24.01 -6.58
N GLU A 52 -1.27 -24.69 -5.92
CA GLU A 52 -2.42 -25.35 -6.56
C GLU A 52 -3.66 -24.46 -6.69
N CYS A 53 -3.57 -23.19 -6.29
CA CYS A 53 -4.69 -22.24 -6.34
C CYS A 53 -4.68 -21.40 -7.62
N SER A 54 -5.82 -20.79 -7.94
CA SER A 54 -5.91 -19.84 -9.04
C SER A 54 -4.98 -18.63 -8.80
N PRO A 55 -4.50 -17.96 -9.86
CA PRO A 55 -3.63 -16.79 -9.72
C PRO A 55 -4.25 -15.67 -8.88
N PHE A 56 -5.58 -15.51 -8.92
CA PHE A 56 -6.28 -14.52 -8.12
C PHE A 56 -6.22 -14.83 -6.61
N VAL A 57 -6.43 -16.09 -6.22
CA VAL A 57 -6.33 -16.52 -4.82
C VAL A 57 -4.88 -16.38 -4.33
N ARG A 58 -3.92 -16.83 -5.14
CA ARG A 58 -2.48 -16.67 -4.86
C ARG A 58 -2.09 -15.20 -4.64
N MET A 59 -2.51 -14.32 -5.55
CA MET A 59 -2.29 -12.88 -5.43
C MET A 59 -2.86 -12.34 -4.11
N THR A 60 -4.09 -12.69 -3.80
CA THR A 60 -4.78 -12.20 -2.60
C THR A 60 -4.05 -12.63 -1.32
N VAL A 61 -3.68 -13.91 -1.21
CA VAL A 61 -2.94 -14.42 -0.04
C VAL A 61 -1.58 -13.75 0.10
N ILE A 62 -0.80 -13.67 -0.99
CA ILE A 62 0.53 -13.03 -0.97
C ILE A 62 0.41 -11.56 -0.54
N ILE A 63 -0.54 -10.80 -1.11
CA ILE A 63 -0.75 -9.40 -0.76
C ILE A 63 -1.13 -9.26 0.71
N VAL A 64 -2.05 -10.07 1.23
CA VAL A 64 -2.49 -9.99 2.63
C VAL A 64 -1.34 -10.33 3.58
N PHE A 65 -0.61 -11.41 3.32
CA PHE A 65 0.52 -11.83 4.15
C PHE A 65 1.65 -10.80 4.12
N LEU A 66 1.99 -10.29 2.94
CA LEU A 66 3.03 -9.28 2.79
C LEU A 66 2.60 -7.96 3.43
N PHE A 67 1.34 -7.58 3.29
CA PHE A 67 0.80 -6.36 3.89
C PHE A 67 0.96 -6.37 5.42
N VAL A 68 0.56 -7.46 6.08
CA VAL A 68 0.73 -7.62 7.54
C VAL A 68 2.22 -7.65 7.91
N ALA A 69 3.06 -8.36 7.15
CA ALA A 69 4.50 -8.34 7.43
C ALA A 69 5.12 -6.94 7.30
N MET A 70 4.68 -6.14 6.32
CA MET A 70 5.13 -4.76 6.17
C MET A 70 4.66 -3.86 7.33
N LYS A 71 3.57 -4.18 8.03
CA LYS A 71 3.21 -3.50 9.29
C LYS A 71 4.28 -3.68 10.36
N ILE A 72 4.84 -4.89 10.44
CA ILE A 72 5.91 -5.23 11.39
C ILE A 72 7.17 -4.43 11.05
N VAL A 73 7.55 -4.39 9.77
CA VAL A 73 8.71 -3.62 9.27
C VAL A 73 8.54 -2.14 9.59
N VAL A 74 7.42 -1.55 9.21
CA VAL A 74 7.12 -0.13 9.42
C VAL A 74 7.12 0.24 10.90
N CYS A 75 6.50 -0.58 11.75
CA CYS A 75 6.46 -0.34 13.18
C CYS A 75 7.87 -0.40 13.80
N SER A 76 8.68 -1.38 13.39
CA SER A 76 10.07 -1.55 13.84
C SER A 76 11.01 -0.44 13.36
N ASP A 77 10.74 0.13 12.17
CA ASP A 77 11.51 1.26 11.63
C ASP A 77 11.08 2.62 12.20
N TYR A 78 9.81 2.74 12.62
CA TYR A 78 9.27 3.97 13.19
C TYR A 78 9.72 4.19 14.63
N TYR A 79 9.67 3.16 15.47
CA TYR A 79 10.04 3.27 16.89
C TYR A 79 11.52 2.92 17.12
N PRO A 80 12.31 3.82 17.72
CA PRO A 80 13.66 3.49 18.18
C PRO A 80 13.55 2.63 19.45
N GLY A 81 13.44 1.32 19.29
CA GLY A 81 13.27 0.35 20.38
C GLY A 81 11.82 -0.12 20.51
N ARG A 82 11.30 -0.19 21.73
CA ARG A 82 9.97 -0.77 21.97
C ARG A 82 8.87 0.11 21.40
N SER A 83 8.01 -0.49 20.58
CA SER A 83 6.77 0.13 20.12
C SER A 83 5.88 0.55 21.28
N LYS A 84 5.24 1.71 21.17
CA LYS A 84 4.24 2.20 22.12
C LYS A 84 2.87 1.54 21.98
N LEU A 85 2.63 0.81 20.89
CA LEU A 85 1.34 0.17 20.65
C LEU A 85 1.11 -0.98 21.63
N GLY A 86 0.02 -0.94 22.39
CA GLY A 86 -0.47 -2.11 23.13
C GLY A 86 -1.05 -3.18 22.19
N PRO A 87 -1.44 -4.35 22.70
CA PRO A 87 -1.96 -5.45 21.88
C PRO A 87 -3.19 -5.06 21.04
N ILE A 88 -4.11 -4.29 21.63
CA ILE A 88 -5.33 -3.82 20.94
C ILE A 88 -4.95 -2.82 19.86
N GLN A 89 -4.14 -1.81 20.18
CA GLN A 89 -3.67 -0.81 19.23
C GLN A 89 -2.90 -1.44 18.05
N TRP A 90 -2.09 -2.47 18.33
CA TRP A 90 -1.41 -3.26 17.31
C TRP A 90 -2.41 -3.97 16.40
N GLY A 91 -3.40 -4.67 16.94
CA GLY A 91 -4.45 -5.32 16.15
C GLY A 91 -5.21 -4.32 15.26
N CYS A 92 -5.59 -3.17 15.82
CA CYS A 92 -6.23 -2.09 15.07
C CYS A 92 -5.36 -1.56 13.93
N PHE A 93 -4.08 -1.31 14.19
CA PHE A 93 -3.12 -0.82 13.20
C PHE A 93 -2.79 -1.86 12.11
N ALA A 94 -2.59 -3.12 12.51
CA ALA A 94 -2.09 -4.17 11.63
C ALA A 94 -3.19 -4.76 10.72
N LEU A 95 -4.42 -4.91 11.22
CA LEU A 95 -5.52 -5.54 10.48
C LEU A 95 -6.58 -4.56 9.97
N ALA A 96 -6.95 -3.58 10.79
CA ALA A 96 -8.16 -2.79 10.54
C ALA A 96 -7.86 -1.41 9.90
N TRP A 97 -6.59 -1.05 9.73
CA TRP A 97 -6.20 0.18 9.06
C TRP A 97 -5.22 -0.07 7.91
N PRO A 98 -5.51 0.36 6.68
CA PRO A 98 -4.61 0.19 5.54
C PRO A 98 -3.36 1.09 5.55
N GLY A 99 -3.34 2.21 6.29
CA GLY A 99 -2.22 3.16 6.28
C GLY A 99 -1.01 2.70 7.11
N MET A 100 0.15 3.31 6.89
CA MET A 100 1.45 2.82 7.41
C MET A 100 2.06 3.75 8.46
N ARG A 101 1.20 4.41 9.24
CA ARG A 101 1.60 5.27 10.36
C ARG A 101 1.15 4.68 11.70
N PRO A 102 2.03 3.95 12.40
CA PRO A 102 1.69 3.35 13.69
C PRO A 102 1.38 4.40 14.75
N SER A 103 2.00 5.59 14.65
CA SER A 103 1.81 6.68 15.62
C SER A 103 0.37 7.15 15.78
N LEU A 104 -0.47 6.95 14.76
CA LEU A 104 -1.89 7.31 14.84
C LEU A 104 -2.60 6.47 15.90
N PHE A 105 -2.16 5.25 16.12
CA PHE A 105 -2.77 4.29 17.03
C PHE A 105 -2.10 4.27 18.41
N GLU A 106 -1.19 5.19 18.74
CA GLU A 106 -0.61 5.28 20.10
C GLU A 106 -1.72 5.48 21.15
N GLU A 107 -2.73 6.29 20.81
CA GLU A 107 -3.91 6.54 21.64
C GLU A 107 -5.17 6.43 20.79
N ILE A 108 -6.23 5.83 21.33
CA ILE A 108 -7.55 5.76 20.71
C ILE A 108 -8.52 6.50 21.63
N PRO A 109 -8.75 7.82 21.40
CA PRO A 109 -9.47 8.66 22.34
C PRO A 109 -10.99 8.45 22.33
N PHE A 110 -11.55 7.71 21.35
CA PHE A 110 -12.99 7.50 21.17
C PHE A 110 -13.83 8.79 21.14
N ARG A 111 -13.23 9.89 20.65
CA ARG A 111 -13.89 11.18 20.44
C ARG A 111 -13.90 11.52 18.95
N PRO A 112 -15.06 11.58 18.28
CA PRO A 112 -15.12 11.74 16.84
C PRO A 112 -14.32 12.95 16.33
N VAL A 113 -13.51 12.73 15.29
CA VAL A 113 -12.83 13.80 14.55
C VAL A 113 -13.74 14.25 13.40
N THR A 114 -13.79 15.56 13.16
CA THR A 114 -14.60 16.18 12.11
C THR A 114 -14.34 15.57 10.73
N GLY A 115 -15.35 15.56 9.86
CA GLY A 115 -15.19 15.11 8.46
C GLY A 115 -15.21 13.59 8.24
N GLY A 116 -15.39 12.75 9.28
CA GLY A 116 -15.58 11.31 9.13
C GLY A 116 -16.76 10.94 8.21
N GLY A 117 -17.93 11.56 8.46
CA GLY A 117 -19.14 11.33 7.64
C GLY A 117 -18.96 11.74 6.18
N ARG A 118 -18.26 12.85 5.92
CA ARG A 118 -17.94 13.28 4.54
C ARG A 118 -17.10 12.25 3.80
N LEU A 119 -16.08 11.67 4.46
CA LEU A 119 -15.24 10.62 3.86
C LEU A 119 -16.06 9.34 3.59
N ALA A 120 -16.86 8.91 4.57
CA ALA A 120 -17.70 7.72 4.43
C ALA A 120 -18.71 7.88 3.28
N PHE A 121 -19.38 9.03 3.19
CA PHE A 121 -20.33 9.32 2.12
C PHE A 121 -19.66 9.38 0.74
N GLN A 122 -18.51 10.07 0.62
CA GLN A 122 -17.74 10.10 -0.63
C GLN A 122 -17.24 8.72 -1.04
N GLY A 123 -16.86 7.88 -0.07
CA GLY A 123 -16.47 6.51 -0.32
C GLY A 123 -17.66 5.65 -0.78
N PHE A 124 -18.82 5.79 -0.14
CA PHE A 124 -20.05 5.12 -0.55
C PHE A 124 -20.44 5.46 -1.99
N LEU A 125 -20.45 6.75 -2.35
CA LEU A 125 -20.72 7.16 -3.74
C LEU A 125 -19.71 6.57 -4.73
N ALA A 126 -18.42 6.55 -4.39
CA ALA A 126 -17.40 5.93 -5.25
C ALA A 126 -17.64 4.42 -5.42
N MET A 127 -18.11 3.73 -4.38
CA MET A 127 -18.50 2.32 -4.46
C MET A 127 -19.68 2.11 -5.41
N ILE A 128 -20.73 2.92 -5.31
CA ILE A 128 -21.90 2.83 -6.21
C ILE A 128 -21.49 3.07 -7.66
N ILE A 129 -20.72 4.13 -7.93
CA ILE A 129 -20.23 4.43 -9.28
C ILE A 129 -19.35 3.28 -9.79
N GLY A 130 -18.45 2.77 -8.96
CA GLY A 130 -17.58 1.66 -9.34
C GLY A 130 -18.35 0.37 -9.66
N CYS A 131 -19.36 0.03 -8.86
CA CYS A 131 -20.28 -1.07 -9.15
C CYS A 131 -21.03 -0.85 -10.47
N GLY A 132 -21.50 0.38 -10.73
CA GLY A 132 -22.15 0.75 -11.99
C GLY A 132 -21.24 0.56 -13.21
N LEU A 133 -19.94 0.91 -13.09
CA LEU A 133 -18.96 0.68 -14.17
C LEU A 133 -18.69 -0.81 -14.41
N LEU A 134 -18.63 -1.63 -13.35
CA LEU A 134 -18.47 -3.08 -13.49
C LEU A 134 -19.70 -3.73 -14.11
N TRP A 135 -20.90 -3.30 -13.70
CA TRP A 135 -22.13 -3.71 -14.33
C TRP A 135 -22.15 -3.33 -15.81
N LEU A 136 -21.81 -2.07 -16.15
CA LEU A 136 -21.70 -1.64 -17.55
C LEU A 136 -20.69 -2.49 -18.33
N ALA A 137 -19.52 -2.77 -17.77
CA ALA A 137 -18.53 -3.65 -18.40
C ALA A 137 -19.09 -5.05 -18.71
N SER A 138 -19.96 -5.58 -17.84
CA SER A 138 -20.62 -6.88 -18.04
C SER A 138 -21.62 -6.88 -19.20
N THR A 139 -22.22 -5.73 -19.52
CA THR A 139 -23.19 -5.59 -20.61
C THR A 139 -22.54 -5.43 -21.99
N VAL A 140 -21.23 -5.13 -22.06
CA VAL A 140 -20.51 -4.95 -23.33
C VAL A 140 -20.47 -6.29 -24.08
N SER A 141 -21.15 -6.37 -25.22
CA SER A 141 -21.16 -7.54 -26.08
C SER A 141 -19.97 -7.53 -27.07
N GLY A 142 -19.67 -8.70 -27.63
CA GLY A 142 -18.58 -8.89 -28.60
C GLY A 142 -17.26 -9.36 -28.00
N THR A 143 -16.50 -10.08 -28.84
CA THR A 143 -15.20 -10.69 -28.53
C THR A 143 -14.04 -10.00 -29.27
N GLY A 144 -14.33 -8.95 -30.04
CA GLY A 144 -13.32 -8.16 -30.74
C GLY A 144 -12.42 -7.35 -29.80
N SER A 145 -11.30 -6.88 -30.34
CA SER A 145 -10.30 -6.07 -29.61
C SER A 145 -10.90 -4.80 -29.00
N GLY A 146 -11.82 -4.11 -29.70
CA GLY A 146 -12.52 -2.94 -29.18
C GLY A 146 -13.34 -3.25 -27.92
N SER A 147 -14.16 -4.30 -27.95
CA SER A 147 -14.95 -4.75 -26.79
C SER A 147 -14.05 -5.14 -25.61
N TYR A 148 -12.89 -5.75 -25.88
CA TYR A 148 -11.91 -6.08 -24.84
C TYR A 148 -11.39 -4.82 -24.11
N TRP A 149 -10.91 -3.82 -24.85
CA TRP A 149 -10.35 -2.60 -24.25
C TRP A 149 -11.40 -1.80 -23.46
N ILE A 150 -12.64 -1.73 -23.95
CA ILE A 150 -13.73 -1.08 -23.24
C ILE A 150 -13.99 -1.81 -21.91
N LYS A 151 -14.13 -3.15 -21.94
CA LYS A 151 -14.30 -3.95 -20.71
C LYS A 151 -13.16 -3.74 -19.74
N PHE A 152 -11.93 -3.72 -20.24
CA PHE A 152 -10.72 -3.53 -19.44
C PHE A 152 -10.70 -2.17 -18.72
N ILE A 153 -10.93 -1.08 -19.46
CA ILE A 153 -10.94 0.29 -18.91
C ILE A 153 -12.07 0.46 -17.89
N LEU A 154 -13.28 0.01 -18.22
CA LEU A 154 -14.42 0.08 -17.31
C LEU A 154 -14.17 -0.73 -16.04
N SER A 155 -13.62 -1.94 -16.17
CA SER A 155 -13.37 -2.82 -15.02
C SER A 155 -12.26 -2.28 -14.12
N LEU A 156 -11.13 -1.85 -14.67
CA LEU A 156 -10.05 -1.28 -13.87
C LEU A 156 -10.47 0.02 -13.17
N THR A 157 -11.21 0.89 -13.86
CA THR A 157 -11.73 2.12 -13.27
C THR A 157 -12.75 1.82 -12.18
N GLY A 158 -13.67 0.88 -12.44
CA GLY A 158 -14.68 0.41 -11.48
C GLY A 158 -14.04 -0.16 -10.22
N LEU A 159 -13.11 -1.11 -10.36
CA LEU A 159 -12.36 -1.69 -9.25
C LEU A 159 -11.57 -0.63 -8.47
N SER A 160 -10.91 0.30 -9.17
CA SER A 160 -10.17 1.37 -8.49
C SER A 160 -11.09 2.32 -7.72
N LEU A 161 -12.26 2.65 -8.25
CA LEU A 161 -13.26 3.45 -7.54
C LEU A 161 -13.79 2.71 -6.30
N MET A 162 -14.10 1.43 -6.43
CA MET A 162 -14.59 0.62 -5.31
C MET A 162 -13.55 0.47 -4.20
N PHE A 163 -12.32 0.09 -4.53
CA PHE A 163 -11.31 -0.21 -3.54
C PHE A 163 -10.55 1.04 -3.08
N HIS A 164 -9.86 1.75 -3.98
CA HIS A 164 -8.97 2.85 -3.60
C HIS A 164 -9.72 4.10 -3.11
N PHE A 165 -10.82 4.44 -3.77
CA PHE A 165 -11.58 5.66 -3.48
C PHE A 165 -12.86 5.41 -2.67
N GLY A 166 -13.35 4.17 -2.65
CA GLY A 166 -14.56 3.75 -1.92
C GLY A 166 -14.23 3.20 -0.56
N LEU A 167 -13.86 1.91 -0.51
CA LEU A 167 -13.60 1.14 0.70
C LEU A 167 -12.58 1.83 1.61
N LEU A 168 -11.43 2.26 1.09
CA LEU A 168 -10.40 2.91 1.92
C LEU A 168 -10.88 4.24 2.52
N ARG A 169 -11.77 4.97 1.83
CA ARG A 169 -12.36 6.21 2.38
C ARG A 169 -13.43 5.92 3.43
N ILE A 170 -14.23 4.87 3.24
CA ILE A 170 -15.19 4.41 4.25
C ILE A 170 -14.45 4.01 5.52
N ILE A 171 -13.41 3.18 5.40
CA ILE A 171 -12.55 2.77 6.53
C ILE A 171 -11.95 4.01 7.22
N ALA A 172 -11.45 4.99 6.46
CA ALA A 172 -10.95 6.23 7.03
C ALA A 172 -12.05 7.03 7.77
N GLY A 173 -13.27 7.07 7.23
CA GLY A 173 -14.43 7.67 7.89
C GLY A 173 -14.76 6.99 9.22
N CYS A 174 -14.82 5.66 9.25
CA CYS A 174 -15.04 4.85 10.44
C CYS A 174 -13.99 5.13 11.53
N TRP A 175 -12.72 5.19 11.17
CA TRP A 175 -11.66 5.52 12.12
C TRP A 175 -11.71 6.95 12.64
N ARG A 176 -12.16 7.91 11.82
CA ARG A 176 -12.41 9.29 12.30
C ARG A 176 -13.55 9.33 13.29
N PHE A 177 -14.60 8.52 13.13
CA PHE A 177 -15.65 8.38 14.14
C PHE A 177 -15.14 7.77 15.45
N ALA A 178 -14.19 6.82 15.38
CA ALA A 178 -13.49 6.28 16.54
C ALA A 178 -12.44 7.24 17.15
N GLY A 179 -12.27 8.44 16.58
CA GLY A 179 -11.42 9.51 17.11
C GLY A 179 -9.99 9.55 16.58
N LEU A 180 -9.66 8.76 15.56
CA LEU A 180 -8.35 8.81 14.91
C LEU A 180 -8.33 9.82 13.77
N ASN A 181 -7.35 10.73 13.77
CA ASN A 181 -7.17 11.73 12.72
C ASN A 181 -6.50 11.15 11.46
N VAL A 182 -7.05 10.04 10.96
CA VAL A 182 -6.61 9.42 9.70
C VAL A 182 -7.04 10.28 8.50
N LYS A 183 -6.25 10.22 7.44
CA LYS A 183 -6.52 10.91 6.16
C LYS A 183 -6.86 9.90 5.08
N GLN A 184 -7.46 10.38 3.99
CA GLN A 184 -7.63 9.56 2.79
C GLN A 184 -6.27 9.09 2.25
N LEU A 185 -6.17 7.82 1.86
CA LEU A 185 -4.93 7.25 1.33
C LEU A 185 -4.70 7.57 -0.16
N PHE A 186 -5.76 8.00 -0.85
CA PHE A 186 -5.73 8.48 -2.23
C PHE A 186 -6.33 9.89 -2.29
N ASN A 187 -5.45 10.89 -2.35
CA ASN A 187 -5.79 12.30 -2.19
C ASN A 187 -5.85 13.05 -3.52
N LYS A 188 -7.00 12.95 -4.20
CA LYS A 188 -7.29 13.65 -5.46
C LYS A 188 -6.11 13.57 -6.45
N PRO A 189 -5.66 12.37 -6.85
CA PRO A 189 -4.44 12.18 -7.66
C PRO A 189 -4.48 12.91 -9.00
N PHE A 190 -5.66 13.06 -9.61
CA PHE A 190 -5.84 13.80 -10.86
C PHE A 190 -5.56 15.31 -10.76
N ARG A 191 -5.37 15.85 -9.55
CA ARG A 191 -5.01 17.25 -9.32
C ARG A 191 -3.51 17.43 -9.05
N ALA A 192 -2.69 16.43 -9.36
CA ALA A 192 -1.25 16.57 -9.25
C ALA A 192 -0.72 17.46 -10.38
N GLU A 193 0.09 18.45 -10.03
CA GLU A 193 0.78 19.33 -10.99
C GLU A 193 2.17 18.79 -11.36
N THR A 194 2.70 17.88 -10.54
CA THR A 194 3.99 17.22 -10.76
C THR A 194 3.90 15.71 -10.49
N LEU A 195 4.77 14.91 -11.12
CA LEU A 195 4.95 13.49 -10.83
C LEU A 195 5.36 13.27 -9.38
N GLY A 196 6.23 14.14 -8.85
CA GLY A 196 6.63 14.09 -7.45
C GLY A 196 5.43 14.27 -6.51
N GLU A 197 4.54 15.22 -6.80
CA GLU A 197 3.31 15.42 -6.04
C GLU A 197 2.34 14.23 -6.16
N PHE A 198 2.16 13.71 -7.38
CA PHE A 198 1.34 12.53 -7.64
C PHE A 198 1.78 11.35 -6.77
N TRP A 199 3.05 10.95 -6.86
CA TRP A 199 3.57 9.76 -6.19
C TRP A 199 3.78 9.95 -4.69
N ASN A 200 4.19 11.14 -4.22
CA ASN A 200 4.55 11.34 -2.81
C ASN A 200 3.35 11.74 -1.91
N SER A 201 2.32 12.37 -2.48
CA SER A 201 1.31 13.04 -1.64
C SER A 201 -0.15 12.76 -2.02
N ARG A 202 -0.38 12.11 -3.15
CA ARG A 202 -1.74 11.94 -3.69
C ARG A 202 -2.10 10.49 -4.04
N TRP A 203 -1.16 9.70 -4.54
CA TRP A 203 -1.36 8.31 -4.89
C TRP A 203 -0.78 7.39 -3.82
N ASN A 204 -1.60 6.46 -3.31
CA ASN A 204 -1.19 5.40 -2.39
C ASN A 204 -0.26 5.88 -1.25
N ILE A 205 -0.77 6.78 -0.42
CA ILE A 205 -0.01 7.40 0.67
C ILE A 205 0.51 6.35 1.66
N ALA A 206 -0.23 5.25 1.87
CA ALA A 206 0.23 4.14 2.71
C ALA A 206 1.54 3.54 2.20
N PHE A 207 1.65 3.29 0.89
CA PHE A 207 2.86 2.76 0.29
C PHE A 207 4.01 3.77 0.35
N THR A 208 3.71 5.05 0.16
CA THR A 208 4.69 6.14 0.30
C THR A 208 5.23 6.23 1.74
N GLU A 209 4.36 6.17 2.74
CA GLU A 209 4.75 6.17 4.16
C GLU A 209 5.69 5.01 4.49
N MET A 210 5.35 3.80 4.02
CA MET A 210 6.17 2.61 4.19
C MET A 210 7.54 2.73 3.54
N THR A 211 7.58 3.06 2.24
CA THR A 211 8.84 3.18 1.50
C THR A 211 9.69 4.36 1.98
N ALA A 212 9.06 5.46 2.43
CA ALA A 212 9.75 6.58 3.03
C ALA A 212 10.56 6.16 4.25
N LEU A 213 9.97 5.35 5.13
CA LEU A 213 10.60 4.89 6.37
C LEU A 213 11.65 3.82 6.10
N SER A 214 11.29 2.78 5.36
CA SER A 214 12.08 1.55 5.29
C SER A 214 13.12 1.53 4.17
N ILE A 215 12.97 2.39 3.15
CA ILE A 215 13.83 2.39 1.96
C ILE A 215 14.47 3.76 1.71
N TYR A 216 13.66 4.79 1.46
CA TYR A 216 14.14 6.12 1.05
C TYR A 216 15.04 6.77 2.10
N ARG A 217 14.58 6.87 3.36
CA ARG A 217 15.35 7.54 4.42
C ARG A 217 16.69 6.83 4.69
N PRO A 218 16.77 5.49 4.82
CA PRO A 218 18.04 4.79 4.94
C PRO A 218 19.00 5.07 3.77
N ILE A 219 18.55 4.91 2.52
CA ILE A 219 19.41 5.09 1.34
C ILE A 219 19.89 6.53 1.24
N ARG A 220 18.99 7.51 1.41
CA ARG A 220 19.34 8.93 1.39
C ARG A 220 20.38 9.31 2.45
N LYS A 221 20.36 8.67 3.62
CA LYS A 221 21.34 8.93 4.69
C LYS A 221 22.73 8.39 4.34
N MET A 222 22.81 7.30 3.56
CA MET A 222 24.07 6.67 3.16
C MET A 222 24.64 7.26 1.87
N GLN A 223 23.78 7.78 0.99
CA GLN A 223 24.12 8.32 -0.32
C GLN A 223 23.54 9.73 -0.46
N ASP A 224 22.66 9.95 -1.44
CA ASP A 224 22.06 11.24 -1.73
C ASP A 224 20.53 11.14 -1.96
N LYS A 225 19.91 12.30 -2.24
CA LYS A 225 18.47 12.36 -2.50
C LYS A 225 18.06 11.59 -3.77
N PRO A 226 18.69 11.79 -4.94
CA PRO A 226 18.39 11.00 -6.14
C PRO A 226 18.43 9.49 -5.93
N ALA A 227 19.47 8.97 -5.27
CA ALA A 227 19.59 7.55 -4.99
C ALA A 227 18.47 7.04 -4.07
N GLY A 228 18.09 7.84 -3.06
CA GLY A 228 16.93 7.55 -2.24
C GLY A 228 15.64 7.42 -3.05
N ILE A 229 15.40 8.34 -4.00
CA ILE A 229 14.22 8.31 -4.89
C ILE A 229 14.25 7.03 -5.74
N VAL A 230 15.35 6.79 -6.45
CA VAL A 230 15.51 5.60 -7.31
C VAL A 230 15.31 4.32 -6.49
N GLY A 231 15.92 4.22 -5.31
CA GLY A 231 15.76 3.07 -4.43
C GLY A 231 14.31 2.83 -4.00
N ALA A 232 13.55 3.88 -3.68
CA ALA A 232 12.15 3.76 -3.32
C ALA A 232 11.27 3.28 -4.50
N PHE A 233 11.55 3.78 -5.72
CA PHE A 233 10.83 3.35 -6.93
C PHE A 233 11.20 1.92 -7.34
N LEU A 234 12.47 1.52 -7.26
CA LEU A 234 12.89 0.14 -7.53
C LEU A 234 12.27 -0.84 -6.53
N ALA A 235 12.28 -0.50 -5.23
CA ALA A 235 11.56 -1.27 -4.23
C ALA A 235 10.07 -1.37 -4.57
N SER A 236 9.44 -0.28 -5.01
CA SER A 236 8.06 -0.30 -5.49
C SER A 236 7.84 -1.28 -6.64
N GLY A 237 8.73 -1.27 -7.63
CA GLY A 237 8.77 -2.25 -8.71
C GLY A 237 8.76 -3.67 -8.19
N ILE A 238 9.68 -4.03 -7.29
CA ILE A 238 9.79 -5.36 -6.69
C ILE A 238 8.49 -5.77 -5.97
N PHE A 239 7.89 -4.87 -5.18
CA PHE A 239 6.61 -5.15 -4.52
C PHE A 239 5.49 -5.44 -5.53
N HIS A 240 5.48 -4.76 -6.69
CA HIS A 240 4.51 -5.03 -7.74
C HIS A 240 4.83 -6.30 -8.55
N GLU A 241 6.09 -6.68 -8.72
CA GLU A 241 6.45 -8.01 -9.25
C GLU A 241 5.89 -9.12 -8.35
N ILE A 242 6.05 -8.98 -7.02
CA ILE A 242 5.53 -9.93 -6.04
C ILE A 242 3.99 -9.97 -6.05
N ALA A 243 3.34 -8.82 -6.23
CA ALA A 243 1.89 -8.72 -6.20
C ALA A 243 1.21 -9.09 -7.53
N ILE A 244 1.87 -8.93 -8.68
CA ILE A 244 1.23 -9.04 -10.00
C ILE A 244 1.88 -10.14 -10.84
N SER A 245 3.20 -10.12 -11.00
CA SER A 245 3.92 -11.05 -11.88
C SER A 245 4.04 -12.45 -11.26
N LEU A 246 4.40 -12.52 -9.97
CA LEU A 246 4.57 -13.78 -9.25
C LEU A 246 3.27 -14.61 -9.18
N PRO A 247 2.08 -14.03 -8.93
CA PRO A 247 0.86 -14.83 -8.89
C PRO A 247 0.50 -15.52 -10.22
N VAL A 248 0.76 -14.87 -11.35
CA VAL A 248 0.48 -15.39 -12.69
C VAL A 248 1.70 -16.08 -13.34
N MET A 249 2.87 -16.04 -12.68
CA MET A 249 4.15 -16.56 -13.17
C MET A 249 4.54 -16.04 -14.56
N LYS A 250 4.19 -14.79 -14.87
CA LYS A 250 4.44 -14.15 -16.18
C LYS A 250 4.65 -12.65 -16.03
N GLY A 251 5.27 -12.04 -17.04
CA GLY A 251 5.43 -10.58 -17.09
C GLY A 251 6.48 -10.03 -16.12
N PHE A 252 7.37 -10.88 -15.60
CA PHE A 252 8.46 -10.47 -14.72
C PHE A 252 9.32 -9.38 -15.36
N GLY A 253 9.65 -8.36 -14.58
CA GLY A 253 10.45 -7.20 -14.99
C GLY A 253 9.61 -6.04 -15.51
N LEU A 254 8.36 -6.26 -15.96
CA LEU A 254 7.52 -5.18 -16.49
C LEU A 254 7.13 -4.17 -15.40
N PRO A 255 6.58 -4.55 -14.23
CA PRO A 255 6.41 -3.63 -13.12
C PRO A 255 7.70 -2.91 -12.71
N LEU A 256 8.82 -3.64 -12.61
CA LEU A 256 10.10 -3.06 -12.20
C LEU A 256 10.56 -1.95 -13.15
N ILE A 257 10.51 -2.22 -14.45
CA ILE A 257 10.86 -1.25 -15.49
C ILE A 257 9.94 -0.03 -15.43
N TYR A 258 8.62 -0.23 -15.27
CA TYR A 258 7.68 0.86 -15.16
C TYR A 258 8.04 1.81 -14.01
N PHE A 259 8.27 1.27 -12.80
CA PHE A 259 8.61 2.12 -11.65
C PHE A 259 10.01 2.73 -11.76
N ALA A 260 10.97 2.03 -12.37
CA ALA A 260 12.29 2.62 -12.65
C ALA A 260 12.17 3.86 -13.55
N ILE A 261 11.38 3.78 -14.62
CA ILE A 261 11.10 4.91 -15.52
C ILE A 261 10.43 6.05 -14.74
N GLN A 262 9.44 5.76 -13.91
CA GLN A 262 8.77 6.77 -13.06
C GLN A 262 9.75 7.47 -12.11
N GLY A 263 10.65 6.73 -11.46
CA GLY A 263 11.66 7.31 -10.57
C GLY A 263 12.61 8.27 -11.29
N VAL A 264 13.06 7.91 -12.50
CA VAL A 264 13.88 8.78 -13.34
C VAL A 264 13.11 10.03 -13.77
N MET A 265 11.86 9.88 -14.22
CA MET A 265 11.03 11.02 -14.64
C MET A 265 10.77 12.02 -13.50
N VAL A 266 10.57 11.54 -12.27
CA VAL A 266 10.45 12.41 -11.09
C VAL A 266 11.71 13.26 -10.88
N ILE A 267 12.90 12.66 -11.01
CA ILE A 267 14.18 13.38 -10.87
C ILE A 267 14.36 14.41 -11.99
N ILE A 268 14.07 14.03 -13.24
CA ILE A 268 14.17 14.92 -14.40
C ILE A 268 13.23 16.12 -14.21
N GLN A 269 11.97 15.88 -13.84
CA GLN A 269 11.00 16.95 -13.64
C GLN A 269 11.40 17.87 -12.49
N GLU A 270 11.88 17.34 -11.37
CA GLU A 270 12.33 18.14 -10.23
C GLU A 270 13.49 19.08 -10.63
N ARG A 271 14.45 18.57 -11.42
CA ARG A 271 15.58 19.37 -11.93
C ARG A 271 15.11 20.44 -12.92
N ALA A 272 14.22 20.09 -13.85
CA ALA A 272 13.69 21.04 -14.82
C ALA A 272 12.96 22.21 -14.16
N ILE A 273 12.11 21.95 -13.17
CA ILE A 273 11.40 22.99 -12.40
C ILE A 273 12.39 23.87 -11.63
N LYS A 274 13.41 23.28 -11.01
CA LYS A 274 14.43 24.05 -10.27
C LYS A 274 15.20 24.99 -11.20
N ASN A 275 15.59 24.52 -12.38
CA ASN A 275 16.30 25.32 -13.37
C ASN A 275 15.40 26.43 -13.92
N SER A 276 14.14 26.14 -14.25
CA SER A 276 13.18 27.15 -14.73
C SER A 276 12.98 28.30 -13.71
N LYS A 277 12.83 27.99 -12.42
CA LYS A 277 12.73 29.01 -11.37
C LYS A 277 14.00 29.86 -11.20
N TRP A 278 15.15 29.37 -11.63
CA TRP A 278 16.40 30.13 -11.63
C TRP A 278 16.45 31.11 -12.81
N PHE A 279 16.06 30.69 -14.01
CA PHE A 279 16.00 31.55 -15.21
C PHE A 279 15.03 32.73 -15.09
N PHE A 280 13.94 32.60 -14.33
CA PHE A 280 13.00 33.71 -14.10
C PHE A 280 13.36 34.61 -12.90
N LYS A 281 14.52 34.38 -12.27
CA LYS A 281 15.03 35.20 -11.15
C LYS A 281 16.25 36.04 -11.51
N THR A 282 16.73 35.95 -12.74
CA THR A 282 17.79 36.78 -13.34
C THR A 282 17.18 37.76 -14.31
#